data_AF-A0A8D1QQA9-F1
#
_entry.id   AF-A0A8D1QQA9-F1
#
_cell.length_a   1.000
_cell.length_b   1.000
_cell.length_c   1.000
_cell.angle_alpha   90.00
_cell.angle_beta   90.00
_cell.angle_gamma   90.00
#
_symmetry.space_group_name_H-M   'P 1'
#
loop_
_entity.id
_entity.type
_entity.pdbx_description
1 polymer ?
#
loop_
_entity_poly.entity_id
_entity_poly.type
_entity_poly.pdbx_seq_one_letter_code
_entity_poly.pdbx_strand_id
1 'polypeptide(L)'
;MESEEMLAGGLTEPRPATPEIQEIANKVKPQLEEKTKKTYEKFEAIIYRSQVVAGTNYYIKVSVQHLFGSKRFWISLDVMFSVIPT
;
A
#
# COMPACT_ATOMS: atom_id res chain seq x y z
N MET A 1 19.12 14.91 -12.69
CA MET A 1 18.27 15.39 -11.59
C MET A 1 16.87 15.45 -12.15
N GLU A 2 16.13 14.34 -12.03
CA GLU A 2 14.74 14.30 -12.50
C GLU A 2 13.88 15.06 -11.50
N SER A 3 13.14 16.03 -12.02
CA SER A 3 12.27 16.94 -11.31
C SER A 3 10.97 16.22 -10.93
N GLU A 4 10.75 15.97 -9.64
CA GLU A 4 9.43 15.59 -9.12
C GLU A 4 8.49 16.80 -9.21
N GLU A 5 7.79 16.95 -10.34
CA GLU A 5 6.63 17.83 -10.42
C GLU A 5 5.52 17.28 -9.51
N MET A 6 5.36 17.90 -8.33
CA MET A 6 4.23 17.68 -7.44
C MET A 6 2.95 18.28 -8.05
N LEU A 7 2.39 17.60 -9.04
CA LEU A 7 1.03 17.90 -9.52
C LEU A 7 0.02 17.30 -8.55
N ALA A 8 -0.95 18.10 -8.09
CA ALA A 8 -2.04 17.64 -7.25
C ALA A 8 -2.80 16.48 -7.96
N GLY A 9 -2.89 15.32 -7.31
CA GLY A 9 -3.44 14.08 -7.90
C GLY A 9 -2.40 13.13 -8.51
N GLY A 10 -1.11 13.49 -8.59
CA GLY A 10 -0.03 12.61 -9.02
C GLY A 10 0.43 11.63 -7.93
N LEU A 11 0.84 10.42 -8.32
CA LEU A 11 1.56 9.51 -7.43
C LEU A 11 2.97 10.05 -7.21
N THR A 12 3.42 10.11 -5.96
CA THR A 12 4.83 10.41 -5.64
C THR A 12 5.77 9.35 -6.20
N GLU A 13 7.06 9.67 -6.26
CA GLU A 13 8.07 8.66 -6.58
C GLU A 13 7.99 7.45 -5.64
N PRO A 14 8.29 6.24 -6.15
CA PRO A 14 8.36 5.03 -5.35
C PRO A 14 9.48 5.14 -4.31
N ARG A 15 9.11 5.14 -3.04
CA ARG A 15 10.03 5.16 -1.90
C ARG A 15 10.14 3.75 -1.30
N PRO A 16 11.29 3.38 -0.72
CA PRO A 16 11.42 2.10 -0.02
C PRO A 16 10.47 2.04 1.18
N ALA A 17 9.89 0.86 1.44
CA ALA A 17 8.99 0.69 2.57
C ALA A 17 9.73 0.94 3.90
N THR A 18 9.15 1.78 4.75
CA THR A 18 9.59 2.01 6.13
C THR A 18 8.88 1.02 7.07
N PRO A 19 9.36 0.86 8.33
CA PRO A 19 8.70 0.02 9.32
C PRO A 19 7.22 0.38 9.53
N GLU A 20 6.88 1.67 9.49
CA GLU A 20 5.49 2.15 9.58
C GLU A 20 4.63 1.63 8.42
N ILE A 21 5.15 1.68 7.19
CA ILE A 21 4.47 1.15 5.99
C ILE A 21 4.30 -0.37 6.10
N GLN A 22 5.30 -1.07 6.62
CA GLN A 22 5.20 -2.51 6.88
C GLN A 22 4.12 -2.83 7.92
N GLU A 23 4.00 -2.03 8.99
CA GLU A 23 2.92 -2.19 9.98
C GLU A 23 1.54 -1.96 9.36
N ILE A 24 1.39 -0.94 8.52
CA ILE A 24 0.14 -0.68 7.78
C ILE A 24 -0.20 -1.87 6.89
N ALA A 25 0.79 -2.41 6.17
CA ALA A 25 0.64 -3.60 5.35
C ALA A 25 0.19 -4.80 6.20
N ASN A 26 0.77 -4.98 7.38
CA ASN A 26 0.38 -6.05 8.32
C ASN A 26 -1.05 -5.88 8.85
N LYS A 27 -1.52 -4.64 9.07
CA LYS A 27 -2.91 -4.37 9.49
C LYS A 27 -3.94 -4.75 8.43
N VAL A 28 -3.59 -4.64 7.14
CA VAL A 28 -4.49 -5.02 6.04
C VAL A 28 -4.35 -6.49 5.62
N LYS A 29 -3.29 -7.18 6.04
CA LYS A 29 -3.08 -8.60 5.80
C LYS A 29 -4.32 -9.46 6.10
N PRO A 30 -4.96 -9.40 7.29
CA PRO A 30 -6.12 -10.24 7.58
C PRO A 30 -7.31 -9.98 6.62
N GLN A 31 -7.54 -8.72 6.25
CA GLN A 31 -8.60 -8.36 5.29
C GLN A 31 -8.32 -8.94 3.90
N LEU A 32 -7.04 -9.02 3.51
CA LEU A 32 -6.63 -9.61 2.25
C LEU A 32 -6.78 -11.13 2.27
N GLU A 33 -6.37 -11.79 3.36
CA GLU A 33 -6.51 -13.24 3.54
C GLU A 33 -7.98 -13.67 3.51
N GLU A 34 -8.87 -12.88 4.11
CA GLU A 34 -10.32 -13.11 4.05
C GLU A 34 -10.86 -13.00 2.62
N LYS A 35 -10.50 -11.92 1.90
CA LYS A 35 -10.96 -11.70 0.51
C LYS A 35 -10.42 -12.74 -0.47
N THR A 36 -9.16 -13.13 -0.32
CA THR A 36 -8.50 -14.07 -1.23
C THR A 36 -8.65 -15.53 -0.81
N LYS A 37 -9.17 -15.78 0.40
CA LYS A 37 -9.26 -17.11 1.04
C LYS A 37 -7.93 -17.86 1.01
N LYS A 38 -6.82 -17.13 1.17
CA LYS A 38 -5.46 -17.66 1.15
C LYS A 38 -4.71 -17.14 2.35
N THR A 39 -3.82 -17.97 2.88
CA THR A 39 -2.88 -17.58 3.93
C THR A 39 -1.55 -17.18 3.30
N TYR A 40 -0.93 -16.14 3.84
CA TYR A 40 0.37 -15.66 3.40
C TYR A 40 1.38 -15.85 4.54
N GLU A 41 2.37 -16.70 4.33
CA GLU A 41 3.42 -16.96 5.33
C GLU A 41 4.36 -15.75 5.47
N LYS A 42 4.74 -15.15 4.34
CA LYS A 42 5.50 -13.89 4.32
C LYS A 42 4.69 -12.78 3.68
N PHE A 43 4.77 -11.61 4.27
CA PHE A 43 4.09 -10.40 3.83
C PHE A 43 5.04 -9.21 4.00
N GLU A 44 5.80 -8.88 2.96
CA GLU A 44 6.87 -7.88 3.01
C GLU A 44 6.54 -6.70 2.11
N ALA A 45 6.48 -5.50 2.67
CA ALA A 45 6.37 -4.26 1.91
C ALA A 45 7.74 -3.93 1.30
N ILE A 46 7.77 -3.72 -0.02
CA ILE A 46 9.01 -3.44 -0.76
C ILE A 46 9.16 -1.93 -1.01
N ILE A 47 8.13 -1.36 -1.63
CA ILE A 47 8.08 0.07 -1.98
C ILE A 47 6.69 0.60 -1.71
N TYR A 48 6.58 1.90 -1.47
CA TYR A 48 5.30 2.59 -1.41
C TYR A 48 5.33 3.87 -2.22
N ARG A 49 4.13 4.33 -2.57
CA ARG A 49 3.86 5.63 -3.16
C ARG A 49 2.73 6.26 -2.38
N SER A 50 2.73 7.58 -2.26
CA SER A 50 1.58 8.31 -1.73
C SER A 50 0.93 9.13 -2.84
N GLN A 51 -0.34 9.43 -2.67
CA GLN A 51 -1.09 10.33 -3.54
C GLN A 51 -1.83 11.32 -2.65
N VAL A 52 -1.64 12.61 -2.90
CA VAL A 52 -2.36 13.68 -2.21
C VAL A 52 -3.69 13.89 -2.93
N VAL A 53 -4.79 13.67 -2.19
CA VAL A 53 -6.19 13.85 -2.64
C VAL A 53 -6.92 14.69 -1.58
N ALA A 54 -8.23 14.50 -1.35
CA ALA A 54 -8.92 14.99 -0.14
C ALA A 54 -8.52 14.16 1.12
N GLY A 55 -7.21 13.96 1.30
CA GLY A 55 -6.60 12.97 2.18
C GLY A 55 -5.24 12.53 1.65
N THR A 56 -4.69 11.43 2.16
CA THR A 56 -3.49 10.81 1.61
C THR A 56 -3.76 9.33 1.35
N ASN A 57 -3.71 8.95 0.08
CA ASN A 57 -3.80 7.55 -0.32
C ASN A 57 -2.40 6.94 -0.35
N TYR A 58 -2.26 5.73 0.18
CA TYR A 58 -1.00 4.99 0.18
C TYR A 58 -1.11 3.78 -0.73
N TYR A 59 -0.20 3.69 -1.69
CA TYR A 59 -0.04 2.54 -2.57
C TYR A 59 1.21 1.79 -2.14
N ILE A 60 1.05 0.63 -1.51
CA ILE A 60 2.17 -0.16 -0.99
C ILE A 60 2.31 -1.41 -1.86
N LYS A 61 3.51 -1.65 -2.39
CA LYS A 61 3.82 -2.88 -3.10
C LYS A 61 4.27 -3.92 -2.09
N VAL A 62 3.47 -4.98 -1.98
CA VAL A 62 3.77 -6.09 -1.06
C VAL A 62 4.20 -7.31 -1.85
N SER A 63 5.26 -7.95 -1.38
CA SER A 63 5.68 -9.29 -1.74
C SER A 63 5.08 -10.27 -0.76
N VAL A 64 4.25 -11.17 -1.26
CA VAL A 64 3.69 -12.26 -0.46
C VAL A 64 4.30 -13.58 -0.90
N GLN A 65 4.59 -14.41 0.07
CA GLN A 65 4.98 -15.80 -0.16
C GLN A 65 3.88 -16.72 0.35
N HIS A 66 3.47 -17.66 -0.49
CA HIS A 66 2.55 -18.73 -0.14
C HIS A 66 3.08 -20.05 -0.72
N LEU A 67 2.43 -21.16 -0.36
CA LEU A 67 2.86 -22.53 -0.69
C LEU A 67 3.17 -22.76 -2.18
N PHE A 68 2.46 -22.09 -3.09
CA PHE A 68 2.61 -22.28 -4.54
C PHE A 68 3.50 -21.23 -5.22
N GLY A 69 4.19 -20.39 -4.45
CA GLY A 69 5.17 -19.42 -4.96
C GLY A 69 5.07 -18.03 -4.34
N SER A 70 5.79 -17.09 -4.95
CA SER A 70 5.80 -15.69 -4.50
C SER A 70 4.99 -14.82 -5.45
N LYS A 71 4.09 -13.99 -4.91
CA LYS A 71 3.34 -13.00 -5.69
C LYS A 71 3.68 -11.59 -5.20
N ARG A 72 3.66 -10.63 -6.12
CA ARG A 72 3.78 -9.21 -5.79
C ARG A 72 2.58 -8.47 -6.33
N PHE A 73 1.98 -7.63 -5.52
CA PHE A 73 0.84 -6.81 -5.91
C PHE A 73 0.88 -5.48 -5.17
N TRP A 74 0.11 -4.52 -5.67
CA TRP A 74 -0.09 -3.24 -5.03
C TRP A 74 -1.35 -3.32 -4.15
N ILE A 75 -1.22 -2.93 -2.89
CA ILE A 75 -2.35 -2.59 -2.03
C ILE A 75 -2.56 -1.09 -2.10
N SER A 76 -3.79 -0.67 -2.36
CA SER A 76 -4.20 0.72 -2.21
C SER A 76 -4.91 0.83 -0.87
N LEU A 77 -4.36 1.64 0.03
CA LEU A 77 -5.08 2.12 1.19
C LEU A 77 -5.69 3.45 0.83
N ASP A 78 -6.98 3.42 0.54
CA ASP A 78 -7.82 4.59 0.69
C ASP A 78 -7.95 4.83 2.20
N VAL A 79 -7.17 5.75 2.75
CA VAL A 79 -7.44 6.26 4.10
C VAL A 79 -8.65 7.17 3.96
N MET A 80 -9.81 6.53 3.84
CA MET A 80 -11.10 7.18 3.95
C MET A 80 -11.31 7.53 5.43
N PHE A 81 -10.56 8.52 5.91
CA PHE A 81 -11.14 9.38 6.93
C PHE A 81 -12.28 10.10 6.21
N SER A 82 -13.49 9.68 6.56
CA SER A 82 -14.72 10.43 6.34
C SER A 82 -14.53 11.84 6.92
N VAL A 83 -14.07 12.75 6.08
CA VAL A 83 -14.23 14.19 6.20
C VAL A 83 -14.69 14.56 4.80
N ILE A 84 -15.98 14.56 4.49
CA ILE A 84 -17.02 15.42 5.06
C ILE A 84 -18.40 14.72 4.85
N PRO A 85 -19.27 14.58 5.87
CA PRO A 85 -20.70 14.67 5.68
C PRO A 85 -21.18 16.05 6.11
N THR A 86 -21.42 16.93 5.14
CA THR A 86 -22.34 18.06 5.23
C THR A 86 -22.88 18.31 3.83
#